data_AF-A0A3D3DDL8-F1
#
_entry.id   AF-A0A3D3DDL8-F1
#
_cell.length_a   1.000
_cell.length_b   1.000
_cell.length_c   1.000
_cell.angle_alpha   90.00
_cell.angle_beta   90.00
_cell.angle_gamma   90.00
#
_symmetry.space_group_name_H-M   'P 1'
#
loop_
_entity.id
_entity.type
_entity.pdbx_description
1 polymer ?
#
loop_
_entity_poly.entity_id
_entity_poly.type
_entity_poly.pdbx_seq_one_letter_code
_entity_poly.pdbx_strand_id
1 'polypeptide(L)' 'MEKFRIEDITNENIKDLCLICIPPEKIDHPAFITGMEEKRKWATKMLQEWGKFAKLSYRESTAVG' A
#
# COMPACT_ATOMS: atom_id res chain seq x y z
N MET A 1 8.87 -23.63 -3.26
CA MET A 1 8.15 -22.76 -4.22
C MET A 1 7.58 -21.61 -3.40
N GLU A 2 8.07 -20.38 -3.59
CA GLU A 2 7.52 -19.23 -2.84
C GLU A 2 6.05 -19.05 -3.19
N LYS A 3 5.21 -18.92 -2.16
CA LYS A 3 3.76 -18.78 -2.35
C LYS A 3 3.41 -17.30 -2.33
N PHE A 4 3.00 -16.79 -3.49
CA PHE A 4 2.45 -15.45 -3.60
C PHE A 4 0.94 -15.47 -3.35
N ARG A 5 0.44 -14.45 -2.65
CA ARG A 5 -1.00 -14.15 -2.56
C ARG A 5 -1.25 -12.83 -3.27
N ILE A 6 -2.34 -12.76 -4.02
CA ILE A 6 -2.80 -11.50 -4.62
C ILE A 6 -4.14 -11.18 -3.96
N GLU A 7 -4.22 -10.03 -3.34
CA GLU A 7 -5.36 -9.58 -2.56
C GLU A 7 -5.87 -8.26 -3.14
N ASP A 8 -7.19 -8.04 -3.10
CA ASP A 8 -7.74 -6.74 -3.43
C ASP A 8 -7.39 -5.72 -2.34
N ILE A 9 -7.29 -4.45 -2.73
CA ILE A 9 -7.16 -3.38 -1.75
C ILE A 9 -8.44 -3.27 -0.88
N THR A 10 -8.24 -3.12 0.41
CA THR A 10 -9.27 -2.92 1.44
C THR A 10 -8.81 -1.83 2.41
N ASN A 11 -9.68 -1.41 3.34
CA ASN A 11 -9.28 -0.44 4.36
C ASN A 11 -8.21 -0.99 5.31
N GLU A 12 -8.20 -2.31 5.53
CA GLU A 12 -7.27 -3.01 6.43
C GLU A 12 -5.85 -3.07 5.84
N ASN A 13 -5.71 -3.23 4.52
CA ASN A 13 -4.40 -3.38 3.87
C ASN A 13 -3.95 -2.12 3.10
N ILE A 14 -4.70 -1.02 3.15
CA ILE A 14 -4.36 0.22 2.41
C ILE A 14 -3.02 0.84 2.80
N LYS A 15 -2.57 0.59 4.04
CA LYS A 15 -1.28 1.07 4.52
C LYS A 15 -0.13 0.39 3.77
N ASP A 16 -0.27 -0.90 3.45
CA ASP A 16 0.76 -1.65 2.71
C ASP A 16 0.95 -1.07 1.30
N LEU A 17 -0.16 -0.72 0.62
CA LEU A 17 -0.12 0.00 -0.67
C LEU A 17 0.66 1.32 -0.58
N CYS A 18 0.58 2.02 0.55
CA CYS A 18 1.25 3.30 0.73
C CYS A 18 2.74 3.12 1.05
N LEU A 19 3.07 2.13 1.88
CA LEU A 19 4.44 1.84 2.31
C LEU A 19 5.30 1.22 1.22
N ILE A 20 4.71 0.47 0.28
CA ILE A 20 5.47 -0.27 -0.75
C ILE A 20 6.32 0.62 -1.66
N CYS A 21 5.97 1.90 -1.77
CA CYS A 21 6.70 2.87 -2.58
C CYS A 21 7.81 3.60 -1.79
N ILE A 22 8.03 3.24 -0.52
CA ILE A 22 9.01 3.89 0.35
C ILE A 22 10.19 2.92 0.55
N PRO A 23 11.40 3.28 0.07
CA PRO A 23 12.60 2.52 0.39
C PRO A 23 12.84 2.47 1.91
N PRO A 24 13.32 1.35 2.49
CA PRO A 24 13.54 1.23 3.94
C PRO A 24 14.39 2.35 4.53
N GLU A 25 15.42 2.81 3.81
CA GLU A 25 16.30 3.90 4.22
C GLU A 25 15.65 5.29 4.23
N LYS A 26 14.42 5.41 3.72
CA LYS A 26 13.63 6.64 3.67
C LYS A 26 12.36 6.60 4.51
N ILE A 27 12.13 5.54 5.29
CA ILE A 27 10.89 5.35 6.05
C ILE A 27 10.58 6.51 7.01
N ASP A 28 11.61 7.09 7.62
CA ASP A 28 11.50 8.22 8.54
C ASP A 28 11.77 9.58 7.88
N HIS A 29 12.02 9.61 6.57
CA HIS A 29 12.33 10.86 5.87
C HIS A 29 11.05 11.71 5.73
N PRO A 30 11.03 12.98 6.19
CA PRO A 30 9.80 13.77 6.26
C PRO A 30 9.04 13.87 4.92
N ALA A 31 9.76 14.03 3.81
CA ALA A 31 9.13 14.09 2.48
C ALA A 31 8.39 12.78 2.10
N PHE A 32 8.92 11.62 2.48
CA PHE A 32 8.31 10.32 2.19
C PHE A 32 7.11 10.06 3.11
N ILE A 33 7.19 10.46 4.38
CA ILE A 33 6.05 10.43 5.31
C ILE A 33 4.90 11.27 4.77
N THR A 34 5.16 12.50 4.35
CA THR A 34 4.13 13.38 3.76
C THR A 34 3.53 12.76 2.50
N GLY A 35 4.37 12.26 1.58
CA GLY A 35 3.90 11.59 0.36
C GLY A 35 3.04 10.36 0.64
N MET A 36 3.40 9.56 1.64
CA MET A 36 2.63 8.40 2.09
C MET A 36 1.26 8.81 2.61
N GLU A 37 1.18 9.86 3.43
CA GLU A 37 -0.09 10.34 3.97
C GLU A 37 -1.02 10.88 2.87
N GLU A 38 -0.49 11.64 1.91
CA GLU A 38 -1.27 12.12 0.77
C GLU A 38 -1.75 10.97 -0.12
N LYS A 39 -0.88 9.98 -0.38
CA LYS A 39 -1.24 8.76 -1.12
C LYS A 39 -2.34 7.99 -0.37
N ARG A 40 -2.27 7.89 0.95
CA ARG A 40 -3.28 7.22 1.79
C ARG A 40 -4.63 7.92 1.68
N LYS A 41 -4.68 9.24 1.80
CA LYS A 41 -5.92 10.02 1.62
C LYS A 41 -6.54 9.79 0.26
N TRP A 42 -5.73 9.86 -0.80
CA TRP A 42 -6.18 9.57 -2.16
C TRP A 42 -6.70 8.14 -2.31
N ALA A 43 -5.95 7.15 -1.84
CA ALA A 43 -6.32 5.73 -1.95
C ALA A 43 -7.62 5.43 -1.19
N THR A 44 -7.81 5.97 0.01
CA THR A 44 -9.05 5.81 0.77
C THR A 44 -10.23 6.40 0.01
N LYS A 45 -10.07 7.59 -0.57
CA LYS A 45 -11.11 8.22 -1.39
C LYS A 45 -11.44 7.37 -2.62
N MET A 46 -10.43 6.85 -3.32
CA MET A 46 -10.62 5.98 -4.47
C MET A 46 -11.39 4.70 -4.09
N LEU A 47 -11.04 4.08 -2.96
CA LEU A 47 -11.72 2.88 -2.48
C LEU A 47 -13.19 3.14 -2.13
N GLN A 48 -13.48 4.30 -1.54
CA GLN A 48 -14.85 4.70 -1.18
C GLN A 48 -15.71 5.02 -2.42
N GLU A 49 -15.17 5.78 -3.36
CA GLU A 49 -15.92 6.26 -4.53
C GLU A 49 -16.06 5.19 -5.63
N TRP A 50 -15.02 4.38 -5.83
CA TRP A 50 -14.90 3.49 -6.99
C TRP A 50 -14.79 2.00 -6.61
N GLY A 51 -14.73 1.69 -5.32
CA GLY A 51 -14.50 0.32 -4.85
C GLY A 51 -13.06 -0.15 -5.07
N LYS A 52 -12.88 -1.45 -5.24
CA LYS A 52 -11.56 -2.08 -5.37
C LYS A 52 -10.86 -1.60 -6.64
N PHE A 53 -9.86 -0.73 -6.50
CA PHE A 53 -9.14 -0.10 -7.62
C PHE A 53 -7.70 -0.58 -7.80
N ALA A 54 -7.16 -1.34 -6.83
CA ALA A 54 -5.80 -1.85 -6.83
C ALA A 54 -5.76 -3.26 -6.24
N LYS A 55 -4.65 -3.96 -6.51
CA LYS A 55 -4.31 -5.25 -5.90
C LYS A 55 -2.94 -5.15 -5.24
N LEU A 56 -2.75 -5.95 -4.20
CA LEU A 56 -1.48 -6.13 -3.51
C LEU A 56 -1.05 -7.58 -3.62
N SER A 57 0.23 -7.76 -3.91
CA SER A 57 0.92 -9.02 -3.93
C SER A 57 1.74 -9.17 -2.65
N TYR A 58 1.56 -10.30 -2.00
CA TYR A 58 2.25 -10.64 -0.77
C TYR A 58 3.12 -11.86 -0.98
N ARG A 59 4.32 -11.79 -0.42
CA ARG A 59 5.21 -12.94 -0.21
C ARG A 59 5.21 -13.22 1.29
N GLU A 60 4.63 -14.35 1.68
CA GLU A 60 4.29 -14.65 3.08
C GLU A 60 3.41 -13.56 3.71
N SER A 61 3.99 -12.69 4.54
CA SER A 61 3.31 -11.56 5.20
C SER A 61 3.82 -10.20 4.73
N THR A 62 4.70 -10.15 3.73
CA THR A 62 5.31 -8.91 3.24
C THR A 62 4.70 -8.52 1.90
N ALA A 63 4.19 -7.29 1.80
CA ALA A 63 3.76 -6.72 0.53
C ALA A 63 4.99 -6.47 -0.37
N VAL A 64 4.92 -6.91 -1.63
CA VAL A 64 6.04 -6.89 -2.59
C VAL A 64 5.71 -6.29 -3.96
N GLY A 65 4.43 -6.06 -4.26
CA GLY A 65 3.96 -5.34 -5.45
C GLY A 65 2.50 -4.99 -5.38
#